data_AF-A0A0H3U9F6-F1
#
_entry.id   AF-A0A0H3U9F6-F1
#
_cell.length_a   1.000
_cell.length_b   1.000
_cell.length_c   1.000
_cell.angle_alpha   90.00
_cell.angle_beta   90.00
_cell.angle_gamma   90.00
#
_symmetry.space_group_name_H-M   'P 1'
#
loop_
_entity.id
_entity.type
_entity.pdbx_description
1 polymer ?
#
loop_
_entity_poly.entity_id
_entity_poly.type
_entity_poly.pdbx_seq_one_letter_code
_entity_poly.pdbx_strand_id
1 'polypeptide(L)'
;MAKTRIDSWASALTEEQSWTLYYKAMRCQWQEAAAWAVKEFALDRAPSRSGFYSWLKQMRAEEHEHRMGQAAIAAAEAAALGQTATKDAALIAAFKSLATDAALQTDAKTALSFVQCAMAIKDRIQKDEELDLKANAENRKDDELKLAREKFEAAEKRLNAAAKTVTDETLTDADRVAKIKTIFGL
;
A
#
# COMPACT_ATOMS: atom_id res chain seq x y z
N MET A 1 18.67 15.24 -46.97
CA MET A 1 17.86 14.20 -46.31
C MET A 1 16.58 14.05 -47.10
N ALA A 2 16.31 12.87 -47.68
CA ALA A 2 15.06 12.63 -48.39
C ALA A 2 13.91 12.75 -47.38
N LYS A 3 12.99 13.69 -47.63
CA LYS A 3 11.77 13.87 -46.84
C LYS A 3 10.98 12.57 -47.01
N THR A 4 11.09 11.64 -46.06
CA THR A 4 10.31 10.40 -46.05
C THR A 4 8.86 10.84 -46.19
N ARG A 5 8.22 10.53 -47.33
CA ARG A 5 6.78 10.69 -47.44
C ARG A 5 6.21 9.76 -46.38
N ILE A 6 5.83 10.32 -45.24
CA ILE A 6 4.91 9.67 -44.32
C ILE A 6 3.69 9.39 -45.21
N ASP A 7 3.48 8.13 -45.57
CA ASP A 7 2.34 7.75 -46.38
C ASP A 7 1.09 8.30 -45.68
N SER A 8 0.23 8.97 -46.46
CA SER A 8 -0.86 9.83 -45.95
C SER A 8 -1.87 9.16 -45.02
N TRP A 9 -1.76 7.85 -44.80
CA TRP A 9 -2.65 7.11 -43.91
C TRP A 9 -2.25 7.30 -42.43
N ALA A 10 -0.95 7.38 -42.12
CA ALA A 10 -0.50 7.52 -40.73
C ALA A 10 -0.76 8.93 -40.19
N SER A 11 -0.79 9.96 -41.06
CA SER A 11 -1.15 11.33 -40.66
C SER A 11 -2.60 11.50 -40.22
N ALA A 12 -3.47 10.53 -40.52
CA ALA A 12 -4.85 10.54 -40.05
C ALA A 12 -5.00 10.01 -38.61
N LEU A 13 -3.95 9.38 -38.06
CA LEU A 13 -3.96 8.84 -36.71
C LEU A 13 -3.50 9.90 -35.71
N THR A 14 -4.15 9.94 -34.55
CA THR A 14 -3.59 10.65 -33.39
C THR A 14 -2.33 9.94 -32.88
N GLU A 15 -1.57 10.59 -32.01
CA GLU A 15 -0.40 9.99 -31.38
C GLU A 15 -0.77 8.72 -30.60
N GLU A 16 -1.83 8.79 -29.78
CA GLU A 16 -2.34 7.63 -29.02
C GLU A 16 -2.77 6.48 -29.92
N GLN A 17 -3.48 6.77 -31.02
CA GLN A 17 -3.89 5.76 -31.99
C GLN A 17 -2.69 5.13 -32.71
N SER A 18 -1.66 5.93 -33.01
CA SER A 18 -0.42 5.45 -33.62
C SER A 18 0.32 4.47 -32.69
N TRP A 19 0.48 4.81 -31.41
CA TRP A 19 1.10 3.89 -30.44
C TRP A 19 0.25 2.64 -30.19
N THR A 20 -1.08 2.79 -30.14
CA THR A 20 -2.00 1.65 -30.01
C THR A 20 -1.86 0.68 -31.18
N LEU A 21 -1.81 1.19 -32.41
CA LEU A 21 -1.56 0.39 -33.60
C LEU A 21 -0.17 -0.25 -33.57
N TYR A 22 0.85 0.46 -33.09
CA TYR A 22 2.22 -0.05 -33.02
C TYR A 22 2.29 -1.28 -32.10
N TYR A 23 1.71 -1.19 -30.90
CA TYR A 23 1.66 -2.32 -29.97
C TYR A 23 0.82 -3.49 -30.48
N LYS A 24 -0.25 -3.22 -31.23
CA LYS A 24 -1.03 -4.26 -31.92
C LYS A 24 -0.19 -4.97 -32.98
N ALA A 25 0.50 -4.20 -33.82
CA ALA A 25 1.35 -4.69 -34.91
C ALA A 25 2.52 -5.56 -34.43
N MET A 26 3.02 -5.33 -33.21
CA MET A 26 4.04 -6.15 -32.59
C MET A 26 3.57 -7.55 -32.18
N ARG A 27 2.25 -7.79 -32.14
CA ARG A 27 1.64 -9.04 -31.64
C ARG A 27 0.90 -9.85 -32.72
N CYS A 28 0.76 -9.32 -33.93
CA CYS A 28 0.02 -9.96 -35.00
C CYS A 28 0.66 -9.70 -36.38
N GLN A 29 0.16 -10.37 -37.41
CA GLN A 29 0.68 -10.15 -38.77
C GLN A 29 0.25 -8.78 -39.31
N TRP A 30 1.00 -8.24 -40.27
CA TRP A 30 0.76 -6.90 -40.80
C TRP A 30 -0.64 -6.75 -41.43
N GLN A 31 -1.15 -7.79 -42.12
CA GLN A 31 -2.50 -7.76 -42.70
C GLN A 31 -3.57 -7.60 -41.62
N GLU A 32 -3.41 -8.33 -40.51
CA GLU A 32 -4.36 -8.31 -39.39
C GLU A 32 -4.33 -6.95 -38.69
N ALA A 33 -3.13 -6.41 -38.45
CA ALA A 33 -2.96 -5.08 -37.85
C ALA A 33 -3.55 -3.98 -38.75
N ALA A 34 -3.29 -4.04 -40.06
CA ALA A 34 -3.78 -3.07 -41.04
C ALA A 34 -5.31 -3.11 -41.18
N ALA A 35 -5.90 -4.31 -41.28
CA ALA A 35 -7.34 -4.47 -41.36
C ALA A 35 -8.04 -4.01 -40.06
N TRP A 36 -7.43 -4.31 -38.90
CA TRP A 36 -7.90 -3.83 -37.62
C TRP A 36 -7.85 -2.29 -37.54
N ALA A 37 -6.76 -1.65 -37.97
CA ALA A 37 -6.62 -0.20 -37.96
C ALA A 37 -7.67 0.52 -38.80
N VAL A 38 -7.99 -0.02 -39.98
CA VAL A 38 -9.04 0.53 -40.85
C VAL A 38 -10.40 0.48 -40.17
N LYS A 39 -10.71 -0.61 -39.46
CA LYS A 39 -11.96 -0.77 -38.74
C LYS A 39 -12.04 0.11 -37.48
N GLU A 40 -10.97 0.13 -36.69
CA GLU A 40 -10.95 0.78 -35.38
C GLU A 40 -10.82 2.31 -35.49
N PHE A 41 -9.99 2.78 -36.41
CA PHE A 41 -9.66 4.21 -36.55
C PHE A 41 -10.29 4.85 -37.80
N ALA A 42 -11.20 4.15 -38.47
CA ALA A 42 -11.92 4.62 -39.65
C ALA A 42 -10.98 5.19 -40.74
N LEU A 43 -9.85 4.52 -41.00
CA LEU A 43 -8.92 4.95 -42.04
C LEU A 43 -9.55 4.80 -43.42
N ASP A 44 -9.47 5.85 -44.25
CA ASP A 44 -10.00 5.86 -45.63
C ASP A 44 -9.46 4.72 -46.51
N ARG A 45 -8.25 4.24 -46.20
CA ARG A 45 -7.60 3.15 -46.92
C ARG A 45 -6.69 2.33 -46.03
N ALA A 46 -6.62 1.04 -46.31
CA ALA A 46 -5.62 0.17 -45.71
C ALA A 46 -4.20 0.59 -46.12
N PRO A 47 -3.23 0.60 -45.19
CA PRO A 47 -1.84 0.91 -45.51
C PRO A 47 -1.25 -0.14 -46.47
N SER A 48 -0.41 0.32 -47.39
CA SER A 48 0.40 -0.60 -48.21
C SER A 48 1.39 -1.34 -47.32
N ARG A 49 1.79 -2.57 -47.72
CA ARG A 49 2.77 -3.36 -46.95
C ARG A 49 4.07 -2.58 -46.71
N SER A 50 4.61 -1.95 -47.75
CA SER A 50 5.84 -1.15 -47.64
C SER A 50 5.67 0.07 -46.75
N GLY A 51 4.55 0.78 -46.88
CA GLY A 51 4.22 1.94 -46.04
C GLY A 51 4.09 1.56 -44.57
N PHE A 52 3.44 0.44 -44.28
CA PHE A 52 3.28 -0.09 -42.94
C PHE A 52 4.62 -0.42 -42.28
N TYR A 53 5.51 -1.16 -42.96
CA TYR A 53 6.83 -1.48 -42.41
C TYR A 53 7.75 -0.27 -42.29
N SER A 54 7.63 0.71 -43.18
CA SER A 54 8.37 1.98 -43.07
C SER A 54 7.93 2.77 -41.84
N TRP A 55 6.63 2.85 -41.59
CA TRP A 55 6.07 3.46 -40.39
C TRP A 55 6.48 2.70 -39.12
N LEU A 56 6.40 1.36 -39.13
CA LEU A 56 6.81 0.52 -38.00
C LEU A 56 8.28 0.76 -37.62
N LYS A 57 9.16 0.93 -38.61
CA LYS A 57 10.58 1.24 -38.39
C LYS A 57 10.76 2.62 -37.75
N GLN A 58 9.95 3.61 -38.12
CA GLN A 58 9.97 4.95 -37.52
C GLN A 58 9.49 4.89 -36.05
N MET A 59 8.32 4.29 -35.81
CA MET A 59 7.77 4.13 -34.46
C MET A 59 8.76 3.40 -33.53
N ARG A 60 9.48 2.40 -34.04
CA ARG A 60 10.51 1.69 -33.26
C ARG A 60 11.70 2.57 -32.86
N ALA A 61 12.03 3.59 -33.65
CA ALA A 61 13.09 4.55 -33.29
C ALA A 61 12.63 5.49 -32.17
N GLU A 62 11.33 5.85 -32.17
CA GLU A 62 10.70 6.75 -31.20
C GLU A 62 10.21 5.98 -29.94
N GLU A 63 10.19 4.65 -29.98
CA GLU A 63 9.63 3.79 -28.92
C GLU A 63 10.31 3.99 -27.57
N HIS A 64 11.64 4.15 -27.57
CA HIS A 64 12.37 4.34 -26.32
C HIS A 64 11.96 5.64 -25.62
N GLU A 65 11.82 6.73 -26.38
CA GLU A 65 11.44 8.04 -25.86
C GLU A 65 9.99 8.03 -25.39
N HIS A 66 9.08 7.44 -26.16
CA HIS A 66 7.68 7.29 -25.75
C HIS A 66 7.54 6.45 -24.47
N ARG A 67 8.28 5.34 -24.34
CA ARG A 67 8.29 4.51 -23.12
C ARG A 67 8.82 5.27 -21.91
N MET A 68 9.87 6.09 -22.08
CA MET A 68 10.39 6.93 -21.00
C MET A 68 9.39 8.01 -20.58
N GLY A 69 8.68 8.63 -21.55
CA GLY A 69 7.61 9.58 -21.27
C GLY A 69 6.44 8.95 -20.50
N GLN A 70 5.97 7.79 -20.94
CA GLN A 70 4.92 7.03 -20.25
C GLN A 70 5.34 6.62 -18.83
N ALA A 71 6.59 6.19 -18.65
CA ALA A 71 7.12 5.86 -17.33
C ALA A 71 7.18 7.08 -16.40
N ALA A 72 7.55 8.26 -16.91
CA ALA A 72 7.58 9.49 -16.14
C ALA A 72 6.17 9.95 -15.72
N ILE A 73 5.18 9.83 -16.60
CA ILE A 73 3.77 10.12 -16.30
C ILE A 73 3.25 9.14 -15.24
N ALA A 74 3.46 7.83 -15.44
CA ALA A 74 3.06 6.81 -14.48
C ALA A 74 3.74 7.01 -13.11
N ALA A 75 5.00 7.44 -13.09
CA ALA A 75 5.71 7.77 -11.85
C ALA A 75 5.12 9.02 -11.16
N ALA A 76 4.73 10.05 -11.92
CA ALA A 76 4.09 11.24 -11.37
C ALA A 76 2.69 10.94 -10.83
N GLU A 77 1.90 10.13 -11.53
CA GLU A 77 0.59 9.67 -11.08
C GLU A 77 0.70 8.77 -9.84
N ALA A 78 1.68 7.86 -9.81
CA ALA A 78 1.97 7.04 -8.64
C ALA A 78 2.39 7.90 -7.43
N ALA A 79 3.19 8.94 -7.66
CA ALA A 79 3.57 9.89 -6.62
C ALA A 79 2.36 10.70 -6.11
N ALA A 80 1.48 11.16 -7.00
CA ALA A 80 0.25 11.85 -6.64
C ALA A 80 -0.70 10.94 -5.85
N LEU A 81 -0.87 9.68 -6.27
CA LEU A 81 -1.65 8.67 -5.55
C LEU A 81 -1.06 8.40 -4.17
N GLY A 82 0.27 8.29 -4.07
CA GLY A 82 0.99 8.13 -2.80
C GLY A 82 0.81 9.29 -1.83
N GLN A 83 0.68 10.52 -2.32
CA GLN A 83 0.40 11.70 -1.47
C GLN A 83 -1.03 11.71 -0.93
N THR A 84 -2.00 11.17 -1.68
CA THR A 84 -3.39 11.02 -1.22
C THR A 84 -3.65 9.74 -0.42
N ALA A 85 -2.80 8.73 -0.57
CA ALA A 85 -2.93 7.43 0.09
C ALA A 85 -2.52 7.55 1.56
N THR A 86 -3.44 8.01 2.40
CA THR A 86 -3.34 8.02 3.87
C THR A 86 -3.39 6.62 4.49
N LYS A 87 -3.49 5.55 3.68
CA LYS A 87 -3.59 4.15 4.13
C LYS A 87 -2.64 3.27 3.31
N ASP A 88 -1.74 2.58 4.00
CA ASP A 88 -0.70 1.74 3.39
C ASP A 88 -1.26 0.63 2.46
N ALA A 89 -2.52 0.22 2.67
CA ALA A 89 -3.21 -0.73 1.79
C ALA A 89 -3.42 -0.20 0.36
N ALA A 90 -3.68 1.10 0.18
CA ALA A 90 -3.84 1.72 -1.14
C ALA A 90 -2.49 1.83 -1.86
N LEU A 91 -1.42 2.08 -1.11
CA LEU A 91 -0.04 2.11 -1.59
C LEU A 91 0.43 0.72 -2.05
N ILE A 92 0.13 -0.33 -1.28
CA ILE A 92 0.39 -1.72 -1.68
C ILE A 92 -0.37 -2.09 -2.97
N ALA A 93 -1.64 -1.66 -3.09
CA ALA A 93 -2.43 -1.91 -4.31
C ALA A 93 -1.86 -1.18 -5.53
N ALA A 94 -1.43 0.08 -5.38
CA ALA A 94 -0.80 0.85 -6.45
C ALA A 94 0.51 0.20 -6.92
N PHE A 95 1.39 -0.21 -6.00
CA PHE A 95 2.63 -0.90 -6.37
C PHE A 95 2.39 -2.26 -7.04
N LYS A 96 1.35 -3.00 -6.63
CA LYS A 96 0.95 -4.22 -7.32
C LYS A 96 0.47 -3.93 -8.75
N SER A 97 -0.32 -2.88 -8.96
CA SER A 97 -0.77 -2.47 -10.31
C SER A 97 0.44 -2.14 -11.20
N LEU A 98 1.37 -1.32 -10.72
CA LEU A 98 2.59 -0.95 -11.43
C LEU A 98 3.49 -2.16 -11.73
N ALA A 99 3.58 -3.12 -10.81
CA ALA A 99 4.30 -4.37 -11.05
C ALA A 99 3.66 -5.20 -12.17
N THR A 100 2.32 -5.21 -12.23
CA THR A 100 1.57 -5.94 -13.24
C THR A 100 1.74 -5.31 -14.63
N ASP A 101 1.70 -3.98 -14.70
CA ASP A 101 1.93 -3.23 -15.94
C ASP A 101 3.37 -3.37 -16.43
N ALA A 102 4.37 -3.30 -15.55
CA ALA A 102 5.76 -3.55 -15.89
C ALA A 102 6.00 -4.99 -16.40
N ALA A 103 5.33 -5.98 -15.81
CA ALA A 103 5.39 -7.37 -16.27
C ALA A 103 4.75 -7.55 -17.66
N LEU A 104 3.63 -6.88 -17.93
CA LEU A 104 2.96 -6.87 -19.24
C LEU A 104 3.82 -6.19 -20.32
N GLN A 105 4.70 -5.26 -19.94
CA GLN A 105 5.67 -4.62 -20.82
C GLN A 105 7.00 -5.37 -20.96
N THR A 106 7.09 -6.63 -20.48
CA THR A 106 8.28 -7.49 -20.51
C THR A 106 9.51 -6.97 -19.76
N ASP A 107 9.33 -6.06 -18.79
CA ASP A 107 10.39 -5.62 -17.88
C ASP A 107 10.28 -6.32 -16.52
N ALA A 108 10.77 -7.57 -16.48
CA ALA A 108 10.72 -8.43 -15.30
C ALA A 108 11.51 -7.87 -14.11
N LYS A 109 12.56 -7.09 -14.35
CA LYS A 109 13.41 -6.54 -13.29
C LYS A 109 12.70 -5.40 -12.57
N THR A 110 12.03 -4.54 -13.33
CA THR A 110 11.26 -3.41 -12.79
C THR A 110 9.99 -3.90 -12.07
N ALA A 111 9.31 -4.91 -12.62
CA ALA A 111 8.18 -5.56 -11.94
C ALA A 111 8.60 -6.14 -10.57
N LEU A 112 9.75 -6.80 -10.50
CA LEU A 112 10.28 -7.35 -9.24
C LEU A 112 10.56 -6.26 -8.20
N SER A 113 11.14 -5.12 -8.62
CA SER A 113 11.38 -4.01 -7.68
C SER A 113 10.09 -3.44 -7.09
N PHE A 114 9.01 -3.33 -7.88
CA PHE A 114 7.72 -2.87 -7.37
C PHE A 114 7.09 -3.86 -6.38
N VAL A 115 7.21 -5.17 -6.64
CA VAL A 115 6.78 -6.20 -5.68
C VAL A 115 7.58 -6.12 -4.38
N GLN A 116 8.90 -5.92 -4.46
CA GLN A 116 9.76 -5.76 -3.28
C GLN A 116 9.37 -4.52 -2.46
N CYS A 117 9.07 -3.39 -3.11
CA CYS A 117 8.56 -2.20 -2.43
C CYS A 117 7.23 -2.47 -1.72
N ALA A 118 6.29 -3.18 -2.37
CA ALA A 118 5.03 -3.55 -1.75
C ALA A 118 5.21 -4.47 -0.53
N MET A 119 6.17 -5.41 -0.59
CA MET A 119 6.51 -6.28 0.55
C MET A 119 7.13 -5.49 1.70
N ALA A 120 8.08 -4.59 1.43
CA ALA A 120 8.72 -3.78 2.47
C ALA A 120 7.71 -2.90 3.23
N ILE A 121 6.71 -2.34 2.53
CA ILE A 121 5.62 -1.58 3.16
C ILE A 121 4.78 -2.50 4.05
N LYS A 122 4.41 -3.69 3.55
CA LYS A 122 3.65 -4.67 4.34
C LYS A 122 4.40 -5.10 5.60
N ASP A 123 5.70 -5.38 5.49
CA ASP A 123 6.54 -5.78 6.63
C ASP A 123 6.64 -4.66 7.68
N ARG A 124 6.64 -3.39 7.24
CA ARG A 124 6.61 -2.25 8.15
C ARG A 124 5.29 -2.15 8.91
N ILE A 125 4.15 -2.30 8.23
CA ILE A 125 2.83 -2.30 8.90
C ILE A 125 2.77 -3.37 9.98
N GLN A 126 3.22 -4.59 9.66
CA GLN A 126 3.22 -5.70 10.62
C GLN A 126 4.09 -5.40 11.85
N LYS A 127 5.25 -4.77 11.66
CA LYS A 127 6.09 -4.33 12.77
C LYS A 127 5.44 -3.24 13.62
N ASP A 128 4.76 -2.29 13.00
CA ASP A 128 4.06 -1.23 13.73
C ASP A 128 2.89 -1.81 14.55
N GLU A 129 2.12 -2.75 13.98
CA GLU A 129 1.08 -3.49 14.70
C GLU A 129 1.64 -4.31 15.88
N GLU A 130 2.79 -4.98 15.69
CA GLU A 130 3.47 -5.71 16.77
C GLU A 130 3.94 -4.79 17.89
N LEU A 131 4.44 -3.59 17.57
CA LEU A 131 4.87 -2.61 18.55
C LEU A 131 3.68 -2.07 19.34
N ASP A 132 2.55 -1.77 18.68
CA ASP A 132 1.34 -1.33 19.34
C ASP A 132 0.78 -2.38 20.30
N LEU A 133 0.80 -3.67 19.90
CA LEU A 133 0.39 -4.77 20.78
C LEU A 133 1.31 -4.89 22.01
N LYS A 134 2.62 -4.71 21.83
CA LYS A 134 3.58 -4.72 22.96
C LYS A 134 3.36 -3.55 23.90
N ALA A 135 3.19 -2.33 23.37
CA ALA A 135 2.92 -1.14 24.17
C ALA A 135 1.62 -1.30 24.99
N ASN A 136 0.57 -1.85 24.38
CA ASN A 136 -0.68 -2.15 25.08
C ASN A 136 -0.51 -3.22 26.18
N ALA A 137 0.33 -4.22 25.95
CA ALA A 137 0.63 -5.24 26.96
C ALA A 137 1.43 -4.67 28.15
N GLU A 138 2.37 -3.75 27.89
CA GLU A 138 3.13 -3.05 28.94
C GLU A 138 2.21 -2.15 29.78
N ASN A 139 1.36 -1.35 29.13
CA ASN A 139 0.39 -0.51 29.83
C ASN A 139 -0.53 -1.32 30.76
N ARG A 140 -1.01 -2.49 30.31
CA ARG A 140 -1.82 -3.38 31.15
C ARG A 140 -1.07 -3.91 32.37
N LYS A 141 0.21 -4.27 32.21
CA LYS A 141 1.05 -4.71 33.34
C LYS A 141 1.26 -3.59 34.35
N ASP A 142 1.48 -2.37 33.88
CA ASP A 142 1.64 -1.21 34.76
C ASP A 142 0.36 -0.90 35.54
N ASP A 143 -0.81 -1.00 34.89
CA ASP A 143 -2.11 -0.83 35.54
C ASP A 143 -2.38 -1.94 36.57
N GLU A 144 -2.05 -3.19 36.25
CA GLU A 144 -2.14 -4.31 37.19
C GLU A 144 -1.23 -4.12 38.42
N LEU A 145 0.00 -3.65 38.21
CA LEU A 145 0.94 -3.34 39.29
C LEU A 145 0.47 -2.18 40.17
N LYS A 146 -0.11 -1.12 39.57
CA LYS A 146 -0.73 -0.03 40.33
C LYS A 146 -1.88 -0.54 41.18
N LEU A 147 -2.80 -1.31 40.60
CA LEU A 147 -3.93 -1.87 41.32
C LEU A 147 -3.48 -2.80 42.46
N ALA A 148 -2.42 -3.59 42.24
CA ALA A 148 -1.84 -4.44 43.28
C ALA A 148 -1.24 -3.62 44.43
N ARG A 149 -0.54 -2.51 44.13
CA ARG A 149 -0.01 -1.58 45.15
C ARG A 149 -1.14 -0.93 45.95
N GLU A 150 -2.18 -0.43 45.28
CA GLU A 150 -3.34 0.17 45.95
C GLU A 150 -4.06 -0.83 46.87
N LYS A 151 -4.23 -2.08 46.41
CA LYS A 151 -4.79 -3.15 47.25
C LYS A 151 -3.91 -3.48 48.45
N PHE A 152 -2.58 -3.48 48.27
CA PHE A 152 -1.64 -3.72 49.34
C PHE A 152 -1.66 -2.59 50.38
N GLU A 153 -1.61 -1.33 49.96
CA GLU A 153 -1.73 -0.17 50.85
C GLU A 153 -3.08 -0.15 51.59
N ALA A 154 -4.17 -0.49 50.90
CA ALA A 154 -5.48 -0.62 51.53
C ALA A 154 -5.50 -1.75 52.58
N ALA A 155 -4.84 -2.88 52.30
CA ALA A 155 -4.69 -3.99 53.24
C ALA A 155 -3.85 -3.58 54.46
N GLU A 156 -2.72 -2.89 54.27
CA GLU A 156 -1.90 -2.37 55.38
C GLU A 156 -2.66 -1.38 56.25
N LYS A 157 -3.44 -0.47 55.65
CA LYS A 157 -4.30 0.46 56.40
C LYS A 157 -5.33 -0.29 57.25
N ARG A 158 -5.96 -1.34 56.69
CA ARG A 158 -6.89 -2.19 57.44
C ARG A 158 -6.19 -2.95 58.56
N LEU A 159 -5.00 -3.50 58.32
CA LEU A 159 -4.21 -4.22 59.31
C LEU A 159 -3.77 -3.29 60.46
N ASN A 160 -3.31 -2.09 60.15
CA ASN A 160 -2.95 -1.08 61.15
C ASN A 160 -4.16 -0.60 61.95
N ALA A 161 -5.33 -0.43 61.31
CA ALA A 161 -6.57 -0.09 62.01
C ALA A 161 -7.00 -1.24 62.95
N ALA A 162 -6.89 -2.49 62.51
CA ALA A 162 -7.18 -3.66 63.33
C ALA A 162 -6.20 -3.77 64.51
N ALA A 163 -4.90 -3.59 64.29
CA ALA A 163 -3.88 -3.61 65.33
C ALA A 163 -4.14 -2.55 66.41
N LYS A 164 -4.46 -1.31 66.00
CA LYS A 164 -4.85 -0.23 66.92
C LYS A 164 -6.09 -0.59 67.75
N THR A 165 -7.06 -1.25 67.14
CA THR A 165 -8.30 -1.68 67.81
C THR A 165 -8.04 -2.80 68.83
N VAL A 166 -7.08 -3.70 68.57
CA VAL A 166 -6.68 -4.76 69.51
C VAL A 166 -5.98 -4.17 70.74
N THR A 167 -5.12 -3.17 70.54
CA THR A 167 -4.34 -2.51 71.60
C THR A 167 -5.11 -1.46 72.39
N ASP A 168 -6.37 -1.16 72.03
CA ASP A 168 -7.18 -0.16 72.72
C ASP A 168 -7.74 -0.72 74.04
N GLU A 169 -7.12 -0.32 75.15
CA GLU A 169 -7.44 -0.78 76.51
C GLU A 169 -8.83 -0.32 77.00
N THR A 170 -9.45 0.64 76.30
CA THR A 170 -10.77 1.18 76.66
C THR A 170 -11.94 0.33 76.16
N LEU A 171 -11.69 -0.67 75.30
CA LEU A 171 -12.72 -1.55 74.72
C LEU A 171 -12.77 -2.91 75.40
N THR A 172 -13.99 -3.41 75.61
CA THR A 172 -14.22 -4.81 76.04
C THR A 172 -13.88 -5.79 74.91
N ASP A 173 -13.57 -7.04 75.24
CA ASP A 173 -13.22 -8.07 74.23
C ASP A 173 -14.32 -8.27 73.18
N ALA A 174 -15.59 -8.17 73.58
CA ALA A 174 -16.73 -8.27 72.66
C ALA A 174 -16.75 -7.10 71.65
N ASP A 175 -16.46 -5.89 72.10
CA ASP A 175 -16.44 -4.69 71.25
C ASP A 175 -15.22 -4.67 70.31
N ARG A 176 -14.07 -5.20 70.75
CA ARG A 176 -12.88 -5.36 69.89
C ARG A 176 -13.16 -6.31 68.73
N VAL A 177 -13.77 -7.46 69.02
CA VAL A 177 -14.11 -8.46 67.98
C VAL A 177 -15.14 -7.89 67.01
N ALA A 178 -16.15 -7.16 67.48
CA ALA A 178 -17.15 -6.52 66.62
C ALA A 178 -16.54 -5.46 65.68
N LYS A 179 -15.63 -4.61 66.19
CA LYS A 179 -14.93 -3.60 65.39
C LYS A 179 -13.96 -4.20 64.38
N ILE A 180 -13.23 -5.26 64.75
CA ILE A 180 -12.34 -5.97 63.82
C ILE A 180 -13.14 -6.58 62.66
N LYS A 181 -14.28 -7.21 62.97
CA LYS A 181 -15.20 -7.73 61.94
C LYS A 181 -15.67 -6.65 60.97
N THR A 182 -16.01 -5.45 61.46
CA THR A 182 -16.41 -4.33 60.59
C THR A 182 -15.26 -3.79 59.74
N ILE A 183 -14.01 -3.76 60.23
CA ILE A 183 -12.82 -3.33 59.47
C ILE A 183 -12.54 -4.27 58.28
N PHE A 184 -12.78 -5.57 58.45
CA PHE A 184 -12.58 -6.58 57.42
C PHE A 184 -13.83 -6.90 56.60
N GLY A 185 -15.01 -6.39 57.00
CA GLY A 185 -16.28 -6.63 56.33
C GLY A 185 -16.81 -8.07 56.48
N LEU A 186 -16.56 -8.69 57.64
CA LEU A 186 -17.01 -10.03 58.04
C LEU A 186 -18.22 -9.96 58.99
#